data_AF-A0A4R3TE80-F1
#
_entry.id   AF-A0A4R3TE80-F1
#
_cell.length_a   1.000
_cell.length_b   1.000
_cell.length_c   1.000
_cell.angle_alpha   90.00
_cell.angle_beta   90.00
_cell.angle_gamma   90.00
#
_symmetry.space_group_name_H-M   'P 1'
#
loop_
_entity.id
_entity.type
_entity.pdbx_description
1 polymer ?
#
loop_
_entity_poly.entity_id
_entity_poly.type
_entity_poly.pdbx_seq_one_letter_code
_entity_poly.pdbx_strand_id
1 'polypeptide(L)'
;KGFAKIGVWNIEFFCKIGLIPAAWHYYKDMYPSYTIDVYVNKQQEKNKVRKEKYINKLKEQGIKYYTQERIKKIVNSGVNLRYSG
;
A
#
# COMPACT_ATOMS: atom_id res chain seq x y z
N LYS A 1 -20.67 -4.00 -0.20
CA LYS A 1 -20.09 -2.85 -0.95
C LYS A 1 -18.76 -2.31 -0.35
N GLY A 2 -18.42 -2.54 0.92
CA GLY A 2 -17.15 -2.05 1.51
C GLY A 2 -15.87 -2.73 1.02
N PHE A 3 -15.90 -4.05 0.78
CA PHE A 3 -14.72 -4.84 0.39
C PHE A 3 -14.12 -4.44 -0.97
N ALA A 4 -14.92 -3.87 -1.88
CA ALA A 4 -14.46 -3.39 -3.18
C ALA A 4 -13.61 -2.10 -3.10
N LYS A 5 -13.58 -1.42 -1.94
CA LYS A 5 -12.82 -0.17 -1.74
C LYS A 5 -11.46 -0.38 -1.07
N ILE A 6 -11.05 -1.63 -0.81
CA ILE A 6 -9.75 -1.94 -0.17
C ILE A 6 -8.56 -1.37 -0.97
N GLY A 7 -8.67 -1.28 -2.31
CA GLY A 7 -7.64 -0.66 -3.16
C GLY A 7 -7.66 0.87 -3.19
N VAL A 8 -8.76 1.50 -2.77
CA VAL A 8 -8.97 2.97 -2.79
C VAL A 8 -8.71 3.57 -1.41
N TRP A 9 -8.97 2.81 -0.35
CA TRP A 9 -8.82 3.21 1.05
C TRP A 9 -7.43 2.85 1.56
N ASN A 10 -6.41 3.46 0.98
CA ASN A 10 -5.05 3.34 1.49
C ASN A 10 -4.85 4.18 2.76
N ILE A 11 -3.74 3.98 3.46
CA ILE A 11 -3.47 4.72 4.70
C ILE A 11 -3.41 6.23 4.50
N GLU A 12 -2.98 6.68 3.33
CA GLU A 12 -2.96 8.08 2.94
C GLU A 12 -4.37 8.68 2.86
N PHE A 13 -5.34 7.95 2.31
CA PHE A 13 -6.75 8.36 2.27
C PHE A 13 -7.29 8.62 3.67
N PHE A 14 -7.04 7.70 4.62
CA PHE A 14 -7.50 7.85 6.00
C PHE A 14 -6.84 9.03 6.71
N CYS A 15 -5.52 9.21 6.54
CA CYS A 15 -4.82 10.37 7.08
C CYS A 15 -5.36 11.69 6.51
N LYS A 16 -5.69 11.75 5.22
CA LYS A 16 -6.23 12.95 4.56
C LYS A 16 -7.61 13.35 5.05
N ILE A 17 -8.45 12.40 5.46
CA ILE A 17 -9.79 12.68 6.01
C ILE A 17 -9.78 12.89 7.53
N GLY A 18 -8.60 12.98 8.16
CA GLY A 18 -8.45 13.24 9.59
C GLY A 18 -8.57 12.00 10.48
N LEU A 19 -8.64 10.80 9.89
CA LEU A 19 -8.57 9.54 10.65
C LEU A 19 -7.11 9.18 10.89
N ILE A 20 -6.55 9.79 11.93
CA ILE A 20 -5.15 9.67 12.27
C ILE A 20 -4.87 8.34 12.98
N PRO A 21 -3.86 7.56 12.54
CA PRO A 21 -3.49 6.31 13.20
C PRO A 21 -2.93 6.54 14.61
N ALA A 22 -3.42 5.75 15.58
CA ALA A 22 -2.91 5.76 16.97
C ALA A 22 -1.38 5.55 17.03
N ALA A 23 -0.84 4.71 16.13
CA ALA A 23 0.60 4.50 16.03
C ALA A 23 1.37 5.79 15.68
N TRP A 24 0.84 6.65 14.81
CA TRP A 24 1.48 7.94 14.53
C TRP A 24 1.39 8.87 15.74
N HIS A 25 0.21 8.93 16.39
CA HIS A 25 0.01 9.74 17.60
C HIS A 25 1.03 9.44 18.70
N TYR A 26 1.41 8.18 18.87
CA TYR A 26 2.42 7.78 19.85
C TYR A 26 3.82 8.33 19.52
N TYR A 27 4.24 8.27 18.26
CA TYR A 27 5.61 8.64 17.87
C TYR A 27 5.79 10.13 17.61
N LYS A 28 4.72 10.88 17.30
CA LYS A 28 4.82 12.32 17.00
C LYS A 28 5.35 13.13 18.18
N ASP A 29 4.98 12.74 19.41
CA ASP A 29 5.36 13.47 20.63
C ASP A 29 6.81 13.16 21.04
N MET A 30 7.31 11.98 20.66
CA MET A 30 8.71 11.59 20.89
C MET A 30 9.67 12.17 19.84
N TYR A 31 9.20 12.33 18.60
CA TYR A 31 10.01 12.74 17.47
C TYR A 31 9.33 13.90 16.72
N PRO A 32 9.69 15.16 17.00
CA PRO A 32 9.06 16.33 16.39
C PRO A 32 9.14 16.36 14.85
N SER A 33 10.13 15.69 14.25
CA SER A 33 10.28 15.54 12.79
C SER A 33 9.41 14.42 12.18
N TYR A 34 8.72 13.62 13.01
CA TYR A 34 7.89 12.50 12.56
C TYR A 34 6.50 12.97 12.14
N THR A 35 6.43 13.65 11.00
CA THR A 35 5.16 14.13 10.43
C THR A 35 4.27 12.98 9.95
N ILE A 36 2.99 13.28 9.71
CA ILE A 36 2.04 12.30 9.19
C ILE A 36 2.49 11.75 7.82
N ASP A 37 3.13 12.58 7.00
CA ASP A 37 3.67 12.20 5.69
C ASP A 37 4.81 11.19 5.84
N VAL A 38 5.72 11.41 6.79
CA VAL A 38 6.80 10.46 7.10
C VAL A 38 6.21 9.10 7.51
N TYR A 39 5.15 9.10 8.32
CA TYR A 39 4.45 7.87 8.68
C TYR A 39 3.80 7.19 7.46
N VAL A 40 3.07 7.93 6.62
CA VAL A 40 2.42 7.39 5.42
C VAL A 40 3.45 6.77 4.49
N ASN A 41 4.56 7.47 4.21
CA ASN A 41 5.65 6.98 3.37
C ASN A 41 6.24 5.67 3.91
N LYS A 42 6.54 5.62 5.21
CA LYS A 42 7.07 4.42 5.86
C LYS A 42 6.11 3.22 5.76
N GLN A 43 4.81 3.46 5.82
CA GLN A 43 3.80 2.40 5.67
C GLN A 43 3.70 1.93 4.21
N GLN A 44 3.76 2.86 3.25
CA GLN A 44 3.76 2.53 1.82
C GLN A 44 5.01 1.72 1.43
N GLU A 45 6.20 2.12 1.89
CA GLU A 45 7.46 1.38 1.66
C GLU A 45 7.38 -0.04 2.21
N LYS A 46 6.92 -0.21 3.46
CA LYS A 46 6.73 -1.54 4.06
C LYS A 46 5.80 -2.42 3.23
N ASN A 47 4.73 -1.85 2.69
CA ASN A 47 3.80 -2.57 1.83
C ASN A 47 4.43 -2.94 0.48
N LYS A 48 5.23 -2.05 -0.12
CA LYS A 48 6.01 -2.34 -1.33
C LYS A 48 6.97 -3.51 -1.11
N VAL A 49 7.78 -3.46 -0.06
CA VAL A 49 8.73 -4.54 0.29
C VAL A 49 8.01 -5.87 0.54
N ARG A 50 6.88 -5.87 1.25
CA ARG A 50 6.07 -7.08 1.48
C ARG A 50 5.56 -7.67 0.16
N LYS A 51 5.08 -6.82 -0.74
CA LYS A 51 4.59 -7.24 -2.06
C LYS A 51 5.72 -7.83 -2.90
N GLU A 52 6.89 -7.21 -2.92
CA GLU A 52 8.07 -7.73 -3.61
C GLU A 52 8.50 -9.10 -3.07
N LYS A 53 8.58 -9.26 -1.74
CA LYS A 53 8.88 -10.56 -1.12
C LYS A 53 7.88 -11.64 -1.52
N TYR A 54 6.59 -11.31 -1.55
CA TYR A 54 5.56 -12.23 -1.98
C TYR A 54 5.71 -12.63 -3.46
N ILE A 55 5.98 -11.67 -4.34
CA ILE A 55 6.23 -11.95 -5.77
C ILE A 55 7.46 -12.84 -5.95
N ASN A 56 8.54 -12.60 -5.22
CA ASN A 56 9.75 -13.41 -5.28
C ASN A 56 9.50 -14.84 -4.81
N LYS A 57 8.78 -15.03 -3.71
CA LYS A 57 8.37 -16.36 -3.24
C LYS A 57 7.55 -17.13 -4.29
N LEU A 58 6.66 -16.44 -5.01
CA LEU A 58 5.90 -17.08 -6.10
C LEU A 58 6.81 -17.48 -7.26
N LYS A 59 7.79 -16.65 -7.62
CA LYS A 59 8.79 -16.99 -8.65
C LYS A 59 9.61 -18.22 -8.27
N GLU A 60 10.04 -18.33 -7.01
CA GLU A 60 10.74 -19.50 -6.47
C GLU A 60 9.90 -20.78 -6.60
N GLN A 61 8.58 -20.67 -6.48
CA GLN A 61 7.62 -21.76 -6.67
C GLN A 61 7.26 -22.03 -8.14
N GLY A 62 7.89 -21.33 -9.10
CA GLY A 62 7.56 -21.43 -10.53
C GLY A 62 6.25 -20.76 -10.93
N ILE A 63 5.61 -20.00 -10.03
CA ILE A 63 4.32 -19.35 -10.27
C ILE A 63 4.54 -17.92 -10.79
N LYS A 64 4.09 -17.67 -12.03
CA LYS A 64 4.14 -16.32 -12.61
C LYS A 64 3.05 -15.43 -12.03
N TYR A 65 3.44 -14.42 -11.24
CA TYR A 65 2.49 -13.47 -10.65
C TYR A 65 1.79 -12.60 -11.70
N TYR A 66 2.52 -12.08 -12.69
CA TYR A 66 1.97 -11.21 -13.75
C TYR A 66 1.55 -12.04 -14.97
N THR A 67 0.35 -12.62 -14.93
CA THR A 67 -0.29 -13.28 -16.08
C THR A 67 -1.08 -12.28 -16.91
N GLN A 68 -1.30 -12.58 -18.20
CA GLN A 68 -2.04 -11.70 -19.10
C GLN A 68 -3.48 -11.43 -18.61
N GLU A 69 -4.13 -12.44 -18.06
CA GLU A 69 -5.47 -12.31 -17.44
C GLU A 69 -5.44 -11.40 -16.21
N ARG A 70 -4.41 -11.53 -15.36
CA ARG A 70 -4.26 -10.68 -14.18
C ARG A 70 -3.99 -9.23 -14.56
N ILE A 71 -3.16 -9.00 -15.57
CA ILE A 71 -2.90 -7.66 -16.12
C ILE A 71 -4.20 -7.02 -16.61
N LYS A 72 -5.01 -7.75 -17.40
CA LYS A 72 -6.33 -7.29 -17.84
C LYS A 72 -7.24 -6.92 -16.66
N LYS A 73 -7.25 -7.72 -15.60
CA LYS A 73 -8.03 -7.43 -14.37
C LYS A 73 -7.52 -6.16 -13.66
N ILE A 74 -6.21 -5.95 -13.58
CA ILE A 74 -5.62 -4.75 -12.96
C ILE A 74 -5.99 -3.51 -13.76
N VAL A 75 -5.83 -3.54 -15.09
CA VAL A 75 -6.19 -2.41 -15.98
C VAL A 75 -7.68 -2.07 -15.85
N ASN A 76 -8.55 -3.08 -15.88
CA ASN A 76 -10.00 -2.86 -15.79
C ASN A 76 -10.48 -2.41 -14.40
N SER A 77 -9.65 -2.57 -13.35
CA SER A 77 -10.01 -2.18 -11.98
C SER A 77 -9.89 -0.67 -11.71
N GLY A 78 -9.36 0.12 -12.65
CA GLY A 78 -9.14 1.56 -12.45
C GLY A 78 -8.08 1.90 -11.40
N VAL A 79 -7.35 0.91 -10.87
CA VAL A 79 -6.21 1.12 -9.97
C VAL A 79 -5.10 1.79 -10.78
N ASN A 80 -4.86 3.06 -10.50
CA ASN A 80 -3.86 3.87 -11.17
C ASN A 80 -2.46 3.29 -10.88
N LEU A 81 -1.81 2.71 -11.89
CA LEU A 81 -0.49 2.06 -11.84
C LEU A 81 0.67 2.99 -11.44
N ARG A 82 0.39 4.25 -11.08
CA ARG A 82 1.38 5.25 -10.62
C ARG A 82 2.20 4.82 -9.39
N TYR A 83 1.78 3.76 -8.68
CA TYR A 83 2.48 3.22 -7.51
C TYR A 83 3.10 1.82 -7.77
N SER A 84 3.44 1.50 -9.03
CA SER A 84 4.07 0.22 -9.42
C SER A 84 5.47 0.36 -10.02
N GLY A 85 6.15 1.50 -9.79
CA GLY A 85 7.60 1.64 -9.95
C GLY A 85 8.32 1.39 -8.62
#